data_AF-B4EX85-F1
#
_entry.id   AF-B4EX85-F1
#
_cell.length_a   1.000
_cell.length_b   1.000
_cell.length_c   1.000
_cell.angle_alpha   90.00
_cell.angle_beta   90.00
_cell.angle_gamma   90.00
#
_symmetry.space_group_name_H-M   'P 1'
#
loop_
_entity.id
_entity.type
_entity.pdbx_description
1 polymer ?
#
loop_
_entity_poly.entity_id
_entity_poly.type
_entity_poly.pdbx_seq_one_letter_code
_entity_poly.pdbx_strand_id
1 'polypeptide(L)'
;MEKFTQELLRLDHFILRILRYYIIGTVFFFLGLLPGVLGFYFIEGHTFMESSLNAISMLSGQPVEPAPATPTGRFFIAIYGLFLQCVFILSIGLVVTPFIHRQLHKWHLEED
;
A
#
# COMPACT_ATOMS: atom_id res chain seq x y z
N MET A 1 -18.44 3.93 -11.30
CA MET A 1 -19.20 4.79 -10.37
C MET A 1 -20.65 4.34 -10.51
N GLU A 2 -21.19 3.67 -9.49
CA GLU A 2 -22.58 3.20 -9.52
C GLU A 2 -23.53 4.38 -9.44
N LYS A 3 -24.58 4.36 -10.26
CA LYS A 3 -25.70 5.29 -10.12
C LYS A 3 -26.64 4.73 -9.05
N PHE A 4 -27.07 5.61 -8.15
CA PHE A 4 -27.90 5.33 -6.96
C PHE A 4 -29.28 4.68 -7.21
N THR A 5 -29.57 4.26 -8.44
CA THR A 5 -30.89 3.76 -8.88
C THR A 5 -30.86 2.30 -9.35
N GLN A 6 -29.74 1.58 -9.15
CA GLN A 6 -29.61 0.19 -9.59
C GLN A 6 -29.72 -0.77 -8.40
N GLU A 7 -30.47 -1.86 -8.58
CA GLU A 7 -30.49 -3.00 -7.67
C GLU A 7 -29.05 -3.42 -7.32
N LEU A 8 -28.82 -3.74 -6.04
CA LEU A 8 -27.54 -4.20 -5.50
C LEU A 8 -26.88 -5.18 -6.50
N LEU A 9 -25.69 -4.83 -7.00
CA LEU A 9 -24.94 -5.67 -7.94
C LEU A 9 -24.98 -7.13 -7.52
N ARG A 10 -25.31 -8.03 -8.47
CA ARG A 10 -25.14 -9.47 -8.29
C ARG A 10 -23.76 -9.75 -7.69
N LEU A 11 -23.72 -10.65 -6.70
CA LEU A 11 -22.53 -10.99 -5.92
C LEU A 11 -21.29 -11.24 -6.82
N ASP A 12 -21.51 -11.85 -7.99
CA ASP A 12 -20.49 -12.13 -9.02
C ASP A 12 -19.69 -10.87 -9.44
N HIS A 13 -20.39 -9.75 -9.71
CA HIS A 13 -19.76 -8.51 -10.16
C HIS A 13 -19.09 -7.76 -9.01
N PHE A 14 -19.61 -7.93 -7.79
CA PHE A 14 -19.01 -7.37 -6.59
C PHE A 14 -17.69 -8.05 -6.24
N ILE A 15 -17.61 -9.38 -6.37
CA ILE A 15 -16.36 -10.14 -6.17
C ILE A 15 -15.29 -9.68 -7.18
N LEU A 16 -15.64 -9.53 -8.46
CA LEU A 16 -14.72 -9.01 -9.48
C LEU A 16 -14.23 -7.59 -9.13
N ARG A 17 -15.10 -6.73 -8.58
CA ARG A 17 -14.70 -5.41 -8.10
C ARG A 17 -13.71 -5.52 -6.94
N ILE A 18 -14.00 -6.33 -5.92
CA ILE A 18 -13.06 -6.54 -4.79
C ILE A 18 -11.70 -7.01 -5.32
N LEU A 19 -11.69 -8.03 -6.18
CA LEU A 19 -10.45 -8.58 -6.74
C LEU A 19 -9.65 -7.52 -7.51
N ARG A 20 -10.32 -6.68 -8.29
CA ARG A 20 -9.67 -5.58 -9.02
C ARG A 20 -9.01 -4.58 -8.06
N TYR A 21 -9.73 -4.12 -7.03
CA TYR A 21 -9.17 -3.17 -6.06
C TYR A 21 -8.07 -3.80 -5.19
N TYR A 22 -8.20 -5.09 -4.89
CA TYR A 22 -7.15 -5.87 -4.23
C TYR A 22 -5.86 -5.89 -5.07
N ILE A 23 -5.94 -6.27 -6.34
CA ILE A 23 -4.78 -6.28 -7.26
C ILE A 23 -4.17 -4.88 -7.38
N ILE A 24 -4.99 -3.84 -7.54
CA ILE A 24 -4.50 -2.45 -7.62
C ILE A 24 -3.75 -2.05 -6.34
N GLY A 25 -4.32 -2.32 -5.17
CA GLY A 25 -3.68 -2.03 -3.87
C GLY A 25 -2.37 -2.78 -3.69
N THR A 26 -2.33 -4.07 -4.04
CA THR A 26 -1.12 -4.88 -3.98
C THR A 26 -0.04 -4.35 -4.91
N VAL A 27 -0.35 -4.08 -6.18
CA VAL A 27 0.61 -3.52 -7.15
C VAL A 27 1.12 -2.16 -6.68
N PHE A 28 0.22 -1.29 -6.19
CA PHE A 28 0.59 0.02 -5.66
C PHE A 28 1.57 -0.10 -4.48
N PHE A 29 1.33 -1.02 -3.54
CA PHE A 29 2.25 -1.31 -2.44
C PHE A 29 3.64 -1.75 -2.93
N PHE A 30 3.70 -2.74 -3.83
CA PHE A 30 4.97 -3.25 -4.34
C PHE A 30 5.76 -2.20 -5.15
N LEU A 31 5.08 -1.30 -5.85
CA LEU A 31 5.73 -0.16 -6.50
C LEU A 31 6.36 0.79 -5.48
N GLY A 32 5.73 0.97 -4.31
CA GLY A 32 6.29 1.76 -3.21
C GLY A 32 7.52 1.13 -2.53
N LEU A 33 7.80 -0.15 -2.74
CA LEU A 33 9.04 -0.77 -2.27
C LEU A 33 10.25 -0.37 -3.12
N LEU A 34 10.05 -0.09 -4.42
CA LEU A 34 11.14 0.18 -5.36
C LEU A 34 12.09 1.31 -4.93
N PRO A 35 11.60 2.49 -4.46
CA PRO A 35 12.49 3.53 -3.95
C PRO A 35 13.36 3.07 -2.78
N GLY A 36 12.83 2.18 -1.93
CA GLY A 36 13.54 1.57 -0.81
C GLY A 36 14.69 0.72 -1.29
N VAL A 37 14.40 -0.24 -2.17
CA VAL A 37 15.39 -1.16 -2.73
C VAL A 37 16.52 -0.39 -3.41
N LEU A 38 16.17 0.61 -4.23
CA LEU A 38 17.16 1.42 -4.93
C LEU A 38 17.99 2.28 -3.95
N GLY A 39 17.36 2.88 -2.94
CA GLY A 39 18.09 3.70 -1.98
C GLY A 39 19.02 2.88 -1.08
N PHE A 40 18.59 1.72 -0.57
CA PHE A 40 19.48 0.82 0.17
C PHE A 40 20.63 0.31 -0.70
N TYR A 41 20.39 0.06 -1.99
CA TYR A 41 21.43 -0.40 -2.92
C TYR A 41 22.45 0.70 -3.23
N PHE A 42 22.00 1.92 -3.56
CA PHE A 42 22.89 3.00 -4.01
C PHE A 42 23.46 3.89 -2.90
N ILE A 43 22.73 4.10 -1.80
CA ILE A 43 23.14 5.00 -0.71
C ILE A 43 23.93 4.23 0.36
N GLU A 44 23.47 3.04 0.73
CA GLU A 44 24.09 2.21 1.76
C GLU A 44 24.97 1.09 1.19
N GLY A 45 24.96 0.88 -0.14
CA GLY A 45 25.83 -0.11 -0.80
C GLY A 45 25.44 -1.57 -0.50
N HIS A 46 24.22 -1.81 -0.02
CA HIS A 46 23.73 -3.16 0.26
C HIS A 46 23.60 -4.00 -1.01
N THR A 47 23.69 -5.33 -0.89
CA THR A 47 23.32 -6.24 -1.97
C THR A 47 21.83 -6.14 -2.29
N PHE A 48 21.41 -6.54 -3.49
CA PHE A 48 19.98 -6.50 -3.87
C PHE A 48 19.08 -7.27 -2.88
N MET A 49 19.56 -8.40 -2.34
CA MET A 49 18.83 -9.19 -1.35
C MET A 49 18.66 -8.41 -0.04
N GLU A 50 19.75 -7.85 0.49
CA GLU A 50 19.73 -7.03 1.71
C GLU A 50 18.89 -5.76 1.51
N SER A 51 18.98 -5.10 0.35
CA SER A 51 18.17 -3.93 0.02
C SER A 51 16.68 -4.26 0.01
N SER A 52 16.31 -5.41 -0.58
CA SER A 52 14.92 -5.88 -0.62
C SER A 52 14.40 -6.20 0.78
N LEU A 53 15.19 -6.92 1.59
CA LEU A 53 14.84 -7.24 2.98
C LEU A 53 14.67 -5.98 3.83
N ASN A 54 15.59 -5.03 3.76
CA ASN A 54 15.49 -3.77 4.50
C ASN A 54 14.32 -2.90 4.03
N ALA A 55 14.06 -2.82 2.72
CA ALA A 55 12.92 -2.09 2.18
C ALA A 55 11.59 -2.65 2.68
N ILE A 56 11.43 -3.98 2.71
CA ILE A 56 10.22 -4.62 3.26
C ILE A 56 10.13 -4.39 4.77
N SER A 57 11.24 -4.47 5.48
CA SER A 57 11.27 -4.37 6.94
C SER A 57 10.89 -2.97 7.44
N MET A 58 11.10 -1.93 6.62
CA MET A 58 10.60 -0.57 6.85
C MET A 58 9.09 -0.49 7.07
N LEU A 59 8.32 -1.50 6.68
CA LEU A 59 6.91 -1.58 7.06
C LEU A 59 6.71 -1.62 8.59
N SER A 60 7.63 -2.25 9.32
CA SER A 60 7.67 -2.25 10.79
C SER A 60 8.26 -0.95 11.38
N GLY A 61 8.77 -0.06 10.54
CA GLY A 61 9.44 1.18 10.92
C GLY A 61 10.93 1.02 11.26
N GLN A 62 11.51 -0.17 11.11
CA GLN A 62 12.94 -0.43 11.43
C GLN A 62 13.60 -1.34 10.37
N PRO A 63 14.88 -1.09 10.00
CA PRO A 63 15.63 -1.97 9.11
C PRO A 63 16.14 -3.20 9.88
N VAL A 64 16.54 -4.25 9.16
CA VAL A 64 17.07 -5.51 9.75
C VAL A 64 18.59 -5.43 9.94
N GLU A 65 19.28 -4.89 8.95
CA GLU A 65 20.74 -4.72 8.93
C GLU A 65 21.15 -3.44 9.69
N PRO A 66 22.44 -3.27 10.08
CA PRO A 66 22.85 -2.22 10.99
C PRO A 66 22.44 -0.83 10.51
N ALA A 67 22.16 0.04 11.48
CA ALA A 67 21.76 1.41 11.23
C ALA A 67 22.77 2.12 10.29
N PRO A 68 22.28 2.96 9.36
CA PRO A 68 23.12 3.60 8.37
C PRO A 68 24.25 4.38 9.03
N ALA A 69 25.47 4.09 8.57
CA ALA A 69 26.68 4.73 9.08
C ALA A 69 26.78 6.19 8.63
N THR A 70 26.16 6.52 7.49
CA THR A 70 26.24 7.84 6.86
C THR A 70 25.07 8.75 7.30
N PRO A 71 25.29 10.07 7.43
CA PRO A 71 24.19 11.02 7.66
C PRO A 71 23.13 10.95 6.56
N THR A 72 23.55 10.80 5.31
CA THR A 72 22.65 10.67 4.14
C THR A 72 21.74 9.45 4.26
N GLY A 73 22.28 8.30 4.65
CA GLY A 73 21.52 7.08 4.90
C GLY A 73 20.48 7.23 5.99
N ARG A 74 20.83 7.90 7.10
CA ARG A 74 19.89 8.17 8.20
C ARG A 74 18.69 8.99 7.74
N PHE A 75 18.92 10.05 6.96
CA PHE A 75 17.84 10.84 6.38
C PHE A 75 17.02 10.06 5.37
N PHE A 76 17.68 9.27 4.52
CA PHE A 76 16.99 8.41 3.55
C PHE A 76 16.05 7.43 4.25
N ILE A 77 16.52 6.67 5.24
CA ILE A 77 15.69 5.71 5.98
C ILE A 77 14.52 6.41 6.68
N ALA A 78 14.74 7.56 7.29
CA ALA A 78 13.67 8.31 7.96
C ALA A 78 12.56 8.72 6.97
N ILE A 79 12.93 9.29 5.82
CA ILE A 79 11.98 9.74 4.80
C ILE A 79 11.30 8.54 4.14
N TYR A 80 12.08 7.52 3.76
CA TYR A 80 11.57 6.33 3.11
C TYR A 80 10.64 5.52 4.02
N GLY A 81 10.99 5.39 5.31
CA GLY A 81 10.14 4.72 6.29
C GLY A 81 8.78 5.41 6.46
N LEU A 82 8.75 6.76 6.49
CA LEU A 82 7.51 7.53 6.51
C LEU A 82 6.71 7.34 5.22
N PHE A 83 7.38 7.44 4.06
CA PHE A 83 6.77 7.24 2.76
C PHE A 83 6.12 5.85 2.63
N LEU A 84 6.84 4.78 3.01
CA LEU A 84 6.35 3.41 2.88
C LEU A 84 5.14 3.15 3.79
N GLN A 85 5.14 3.70 5.00
CA GLN A 85 3.98 3.63 5.90
C GLN A 85 2.75 4.33 5.29
N CYS A 86 2.92 5.51 4.66
CA CYS A 86 1.84 6.16 3.94
C CYS A 86 1.34 5.30 2.77
N VAL A 87 2.24 4.74 1.96
CA VAL A 87 1.88 3.83 0.86
C VAL A 87 1.10 2.64 1.38
N PHE A 88 1.50 2.04 2.49
CA PHE A 88 0.80 0.90 3.10
C PHE A 88 -0.63 1.26 3.53
N ILE A 89 -0.82 2.39 4.23
CA ILE A 89 -2.14 2.86 4.65
C ILE A 89 -3.04 3.14 3.43
N LEU A 90 -2.50 3.80 2.41
CA LEU A 90 -3.21 4.06 1.15
C LEU A 90 -3.60 2.76 0.43
N SER A 91 -2.71 1.76 0.45
CA SER A 91 -2.98 0.44 -0.13
C SER A 91 -4.14 -0.25 0.57
N ILE A 92 -4.19 -0.22 1.91
CA ILE A 92 -5.34 -0.72 2.68
C ILE A 92 -6.61 0.05 2.30
N GLY A 93 -6.54 1.39 2.20
CA GLY A 93 -7.66 2.22 1.77
C GLY A 93 -8.22 1.80 0.42
N LEU A 94 -7.36 1.50 -0.57
CA LEU A 94 -7.77 0.99 -1.88
C LEU A 94 -8.50 -0.35 -1.78
N VAL A 95 -8.02 -1.28 -0.96
CA VAL A 95 -8.65 -2.60 -0.75
C VAL A 95 -10.02 -2.46 -0.07
N VAL A 96 -10.14 -1.54 0.89
CA VAL A 96 -11.35 -1.33 1.70
C VAL A 96 -12.41 -0.50 0.96
N THR A 97 -12.01 0.35 0.01
CA THR A 97 -12.86 1.22 -0.80
C THR A 97 -14.17 0.56 -1.30
N PRO A 98 -14.15 -0.60 -2.00
CA PRO A 98 -15.39 -1.22 -2.50
C PRO A 98 -16.37 -1.65 -1.40
N PHE A 99 -15.88 -1.96 -0.20
CA PHE A 99 -16.73 -2.33 0.94
C PHE A 99 -17.45 -1.11 1.53
N ILE A 100 -16.71 -0.02 1.74
CA ILE A 100 -17.27 1.24 2.25
C ILE A 100 -18.32 1.78 1.27
N HIS A 101 -18.02 1.81 -0.02
CA HIS A 101 -18.98 2.25 -1.03
C HIS A 101 -20.26 1.42 -1.02
N ARG A 102 -20.16 0.08 -0.88
CA ARG A 102 -21.34 -0.80 -0.80
C ARG A 102 -22.16 -0.53 0.46
N GLN A 103 -21.52 -0.32 1.60
CA GLN A 103 -22.23 -0.07 2.85
C GLN A 103 -22.97 1.27 2.85
N LEU A 104 -22.33 2.33 2.32
CA LEU A 104 -22.96 3.63 2.16
C LEU A 104 -24.14 3.58 1.21
N HIS A 105 -24.00 2.87 0.09
CA HIS A 105 -25.11 2.68 -0.85
C HIS A 105 -26.26 1.87 -0.24
N LYS A 106 -25.97 0.89 0.62
CA LYS A 106 -27.00 0.12 1.32
C LYS A 106 -27.78 0.98 2.32
N TRP A 107 -27.10 1.83 3.08
CA TRP A 107 -27.75 2.74 4.03
C TRP A 107 -28.63 3.78 3.33
N HIS A 108 -28.17 4.36 2.22
CA HIS A 108 -28.99 5.33 1.49
C HIS A 108 -30.27 4.71 0.92
N LEU A 109 -30.23 3.44 0.51
CA LEU A 109 -31.41 2.69 0.07
C LEU A 109 -32.34 2.24 1.22
N GLU A 110 -31.91 2.32 2.48
CA GLU A 110 -32.74 2.01 3.65
C GLU A 110 -33.42 3.28 4.22
N GLU A 111 -32.96 4.47 3.83
CA GLU A 111 -33.54 5.77 4.22
C GLU A 111 -34.68 6.24 3.31
N ASP A 112 -34.84 5.62 2.12
CA ASP A 112 -35.96 5.80 1.18
C ASP A 112 -36.96 4.63 1.25
#